data_AF-A0A2A4Z7Q7-F1
#
_entry.id   AF-A0A2A4Z7Q7-F1
#
_cell.length_a   1.000
_cell.length_b   1.000
_cell.length_c   1.000
_cell.angle_alpha   90.00
_cell.angle_beta   90.00
_cell.angle_gamma   90.00
#
_symmetry.space_group_name_H-M   'P 1'
#
loop_
_entity.id
_entity.type
_entity.pdbx_description
1 polymer ?
#
loop_
_entity_poly.entity_id
_entity_poly.type
_entity_poly.pdbx_seq_one_letter_code
_entity_poly.pdbx_strand_id
1 'polypeptide(L)'
;MAKNDKQMALLKSKLHMPLIVRDLLITNQSPNASTHYALHEIMGDFQPDSALLCAAFVMEEISNFESIISPDLTFLQMECTRIIERYSTRNDLAEKNHELWTETQSEMMLIISEDIEEFLEITSLCQLSFEITNPKIAIILNIITAQLQSHLMIVDEVVSLQETLKSNMKTIPAITGYMADNVIMFPG
;
A
#
# COMPACT_ATOMS: atom_id res chain seq x y z
N MET A 1 -7.74 13.58 20.83
CA MET A 1 -6.71 14.10 19.90
C MET A 1 -5.32 13.52 20.21
N ALA A 2 -4.75 13.66 21.42
CA ALA A 2 -3.39 13.16 21.74
C ALA A 2 -3.11 11.64 21.55
N LYS A 3 -4.14 10.78 21.51
CA LYS A 3 -3.97 9.34 21.26
C LYS A 3 -3.64 9.04 19.78
N ASN A 4 -4.16 9.85 18.86
CA ASN A 4 -3.95 9.70 17.43
C ASN A 4 -2.51 10.09 17.04
N ASP A 5 -2.02 11.23 17.54
CA ASP A 5 -0.69 11.75 17.18
C ASP A 5 0.44 10.81 17.62
N LYS A 6 0.31 10.19 18.81
CA LYS A 6 1.28 9.21 19.29
C LYS A 6 1.29 7.95 18.43
N GLN A 7 0.12 7.48 18.00
CA GLN A 7 0.01 6.32 17.10
C GLN A 7 0.59 6.63 15.72
N MET A 8 0.29 7.80 15.17
CA MET A 8 0.85 8.25 13.89
C MET A 8 2.37 8.37 13.95
N ALA A 9 2.92 8.93 15.05
CA ALA A 9 4.36 9.01 15.26
C ALA A 9 5.01 7.61 15.32
N LEU A 10 4.37 6.64 15.98
CA LEU A 10 4.84 5.26 16.02
C LEU A 10 4.80 4.59 14.64
N LEU A 11 3.74 4.81 13.85
CA LEU A 11 3.63 4.29 12.49
C LEU A 11 4.71 4.88 11.58
N LYS A 12 4.89 6.20 11.57
CA LYS A 12 5.98 6.87 10.83
C LYS A 12 7.35 6.31 11.25
N SER A 13 7.54 6.04 12.54
CA SER A 13 8.77 5.46 13.05
C SER A 13 8.98 4.00 12.63
N LYS A 14 7.93 3.19 12.50
CA LYS A 14 8.02 1.80 12.03
C LYS A 14 8.35 1.73 10.54
N LEU A 15 7.83 2.67 9.75
CA LEU A 15 8.01 2.71 8.30
C LEU A 15 9.37 3.31 7.89
N HIS A 16 10.02 4.09 8.77
CA HIS A 16 11.33 4.72 8.62
C HIS A 16 11.48 5.73 7.47
N MET A 17 11.05 5.39 6.27
CA MET A 17 11.16 6.18 5.05
C MET A 17 10.57 7.60 5.17
N PRO A 18 9.40 7.85 5.81
CA PRO A 18 8.91 9.22 5.99
C PRO A 18 9.88 10.10 6.78
N LEU A 19 10.54 9.55 7.80
CA LEU A 19 11.51 10.30 8.62
C LEU A 19 12.81 10.56 7.85
N ILE A 20 13.27 9.58 7.06
CA ILE A 20 14.44 9.73 6.19
C ILE A 20 14.17 10.79 5.12
N VAL A 21 13.00 10.75 4.47
CA VAL A 21 12.63 11.75 3.47
C VAL A 21 12.51 13.13 4.09
N ARG A 22 11.89 13.27 5.26
CA ARG A 22 11.86 14.54 5.98
C ARG A 22 13.26 15.10 6.25
N ASP A 23 14.19 14.27 6.71
CA ASP A 23 15.58 14.68 6.93
C ASP A 23 16.26 15.08 5.61
N LEU A 24 16.03 14.30 4.54
CA LEU A 24 16.48 14.67 3.22
C LEU A 24 15.93 16.03 2.85
N LEU A 25 14.62 16.29 2.92
CA LEU A 25 13.99 17.57 2.56
C LEU A 25 14.63 18.76 3.30
N ILE A 26 14.83 18.64 4.61
CA ILE A 26 15.41 19.70 5.46
C ILE A 26 16.90 19.93 5.17
N THR A 27 17.65 18.88 4.84
CA THR A 27 19.07 19.00 4.51
C THR A 27 19.25 19.43 3.05
N ASN A 28 20.31 20.18 2.74
CA ASN A 28 20.65 20.50 1.33
C ASN A 28 21.29 19.31 0.58
N GLN A 29 21.06 18.09 1.04
CA GLN A 29 21.62 16.88 0.44
C GLN A 29 20.59 16.24 -0.51
N SER A 30 21.02 16.00 -1.75
CA SER A 30 20.26 15.13 -2.66
C SER A 30 20.53 13.66 -2.32
N PRO A 31 19.56 12.76 -2.54
CA PRO A 31 19.78 11.32 -2.37
C PRO A 31 20.99 10.87 -3.19
N ASN A 32 22.00 10.33 -2.53
CA ASN A 32 23.12 9.68 -3.22
C ASN A 32 22.71 8.25 -3.63
N ALA A 33 23.57 7.54 -4.36
CA ALA A 33 23.26 6.18 -4.84
C ALA A 33 22.91 5.19 -3.71
N SER A 34 23.61 5.28 -2.56
CA SER A 34 23.32 4.43 -1.39
C SER A 34 21.98 4.77 -0.75
N THR A 35 21.66 6.05 -0.62
CA THR A 35 20.35 6.51 -0.14
C THR A 35 19.23 6.06 -1.09
N HIS A 36 19.43 6.23 -2.39
CA HIS A 36 18.48 5.80 -3.42
C HIS A 36 18.19 4.31 -3.33
N TYR A 37 19.24 3.48 -3.24
CA TYR A 37 19.09 2.03 -3.07
C TYR A 37 18.38 1.67 -1.76
N ALA A 38 18.77 2.28 -0.64
CA ALA A 38 18.14 2.01 0.66
C ALA A 38 16.66 2.35 0.68
N LEU A 39 16.24 3.46 0.04
CA LEU A 39 14.84 3.84 -0.04
C LEU A 39 14.01 2.83 -0.87
N HIS A 40 14.58 2.32 -1.96
CA HIS A 40 13.94 1.24 -2.72
C HIS A 40 13.80 -0.05 -1.92
N GLU A 41 14.85 -0.49 -1.22
CA GLU A 41 14.80 -1.71 -0.40
C GLU A 41 13.78 -1.60 0.74
N ILE A 42 13.80 -0.49 1.50
CA ILE A 42 12.86 -0.26 2.61
C ILE A 42 11.41 -0.40 2.13
N MET A 43 11.08 0.25 1.01
CA MET A 43 9.72 0.24 0.51
C MET A 43 9.36 -1.09 -0.16
N GLY A 44 10.31 -1.73 -0.84
CA GLY A 44 10.13 -3.04 -1.49
C GLY A 44 9.92 -4.20 -0.52
N ASP A 45 10.40 -4.09 0.71
CA ASP A 45 10.19 -5.09 1.77
C ASP A 45 8.78 -5.04 2.39
N PHE A 46 7.98 -4.02 2.07
CA PHE A 46 6.65 -3.86 2.64
C PHE A 46 5.59 -4.71 1.92
N GLN A 47 4.50 -4.99 2.64
CA GLN A 47 3.26 -5.42 2.00
C GLN A 47 2.61 -4.22 1.27
N PRO A 48 1.81 -4.45 0.21
CA PRO A 48 1.24 -3.36 -0.59
C PRO A 48 0.50 -2.27 0.18
N ASP A 49 -0.25 -2.64 1.21
CA ASP A 49 -0.96 -1.70 2.08
C ASP A 49 -0.01 -0.82 2.92
N SER A 50 1.05 -1.43 3.44
CA SER A 50 2.10 -0.75 4.21
C SER A 50 2.96 0.14 3.31
N ALA A 51 3.23 -0.30 2.08
CA ALA A 51 3.91 0.49 1.06
C ALA A 51 3.07 1.73 0.67
N LEU A 52 1.77 1.55 0.44
CA LEU A 52 0.86 2.66 0.14
C LEU A 52 0.77 3.65 1.32
N LEU A 53 0.64 3.16 2.55
CA LEU A 53 0.64 4.01 3.75
C LEU A 53 1.98 4.76 3.91
N CYS A 54 3.09 4.09 3.63
CA CYS A 54 4.41 4.70 3.64
C CYS A 54 4.52 5.82 2.60
N ALA A 55 4.07 5.58 1.37
CA ALA A 55 4.02 6.57 0.32
C ALA A 55 3.19 7.79 0.73
N ALA A 56 1.99 7.58 1.28
CA ALA A 56 1.14 8.67 1.74
C ALA A 56 1.80 9.52 2.84
N PHE A 57 2.50 8.92 3.81
CA PHE A 57 3.25 9.68 4.80
C PHE A 57 4.43 10.44 4.18
N VAL A 58 5.15 9.86 3.22
CA VAL A 58 6.24 10.56 2.53
C VAL A 58 5.71 11.78 1.76
N MET A 59 4.58 11.61 1.05
CA MET A 59 3.94 12.67 0.29
C MET A 59 3.38 13.77 1.19
N GLU A 60 2.86 13.41 2.37
CA GLU A 60 2.46 14.37 3.39
C GLU A 60 3.65 15.25 3.84
N GLU A 61 4.81 14.64 4.11
CA GLU A 61 6.04 15.38 4.47
C GLU A 61 6.51 16.32 3.34
N ILE A 62 6.43 15.87 2.08
CA ILE A 62 6.73 16.71 0.90
C ILE A 62 5.78 17.91 0.83
N SER A 63 4.47 17.67 0.96
CA SER A 63 3.49 18.74 0.87
C SER A 63 3.61 19.78 1.99
N ASN A 64 4.03 19.33 3.19
CA ASN A 64 4.25 20.20 4.34
C ASN A 64 5.55 20.99 4.23
N PHE A 65 6.54 20.46 3.50
CA PHE A 65 7.80 21.14 3.25
C PHE A 65 7.65 22.24 2.18
N GLU A 66 6.83 21.99 1.16
CA GLU A 66 6.64 22.92 0.07
C GLU A 66 5.78 24.13 0.50
N SER A 67 6.37 25.32 0.35
CA SER A 67 5.76 26.58 0.78
C SER A 67 4.70 27.13 -0.18
N ILE A 68 4.69 26.65 -1.42
CA ILE A 68 3.77 27.10 -2.47
C ILE A 68 2.67 26.05 -2.63
N ILE A 69 1.46 26.40 -2.22
CA ILE A 69 0.29 25.55 -2.40
C ILE A 69 -0.18 25.66 -3.85
N SER A 70 0.06 24.61 -4.63
CA SER A 70 -0.56 24.41 -5.95
C SER A 70 -1.86 23.60 -5.81
N PRO A 71 -2.77 23.65 -6.81
CA PRO A 71 -3.93 22.77 -6.84
C PRO A 71 -3.53 21.29 -6.72
N ASP A 72 -2.50 20.86 -7.45
CA ASP A 72 -2.00 19.47 -7.45
C ASP A 72 -1.54 19.04 -6.05
N LEU A 73 -0.81 19.90 -5.34
CA LEU A 73 -0.39 19.66 -3.95
C LEU A 73 -1.58 19.59 -2.99
N THR A 74 -2.63 20.37 -3.24
CA THR A 74 -3.86 20.33 -2.43
C THR A 74 -4.59 19.00 -2.61
N PHE A 75 -4.75 18.54 -3.86
CA PHE A 75 -5.34 17.22 -4.14
C PHE A 75 -4.50 16.10 -3.53
N LEU A 76 -3.17 16.17 -3.67
CA LEU A 76 -2.27 15.23 -3.03
C LEU A 76 -2.44 15.20 -1.50
N GLN A 77 -2.56 16.35 -0.84
CA GLN A 77 -2.79 16.41 0.61
C GLN A 77 -4.09 15.75 1.04
N MET A 78 -5.18 16.03 0.32
CA MET A 78 -6.47 15.40 0.58
C MET A 78 -6.37 13.88 0.45
N GLU A 79 -5.66 13.43 -0.58
CA GLU A 79 -5.51 12.01 -0.86
C GLU A 79 -4.60 11.30 0.15
N CYS A 80 -3.50 11.94 0.56
CA CYS A 80 -2.65 11.45 1.64
C CYS A 80 -3.46 11.29 2.94
N THR A 81 -4.31 12.27 3.26
CA THR A 81 -5.17 12.21 4.45
C THR A 81 -6.13 11.02 4.36
N ARG A 82 -6.80 10.82 3.23
CA ARG A 82 -7.72 9.70 2.98
C ARG A 82 -7.02 8.35 3.18
N ILE A 83 -5.86 8.17 2.57
CA ILE A 83 -5.08 6.92 2.66
C ILE A 83 -4.58 6.70 4.10
N ILE A 84 -3.98 7.72 4.73
CA ILE A 84 -3.47 7.61 6.10
C ILE A 84 -4.60 7.19 7.05
N GLU A 85 -5.77 7.84 6.99
CA GLU A 85 -6.91 7.50 7.84
C GLU A 85 -7.39 6.06 7.62
N ARG A 86 -7.53 5.64 6.35
CA ARG A 86 -7.99 4.29 5.99
C ARG A 86 -7.02 3.21 6.50
N TYR A 87 -5.75 3.33 6.17
CA TYR A 87 -4.77 2.27 6.40
C TYR A 87 -4.20 2.27 7.82
N SER A 88 -4.16 3.42 8.50
CA SER A 88 -3.81 3.46 9.93
C SER A 88 -4.88 2.81 10.81
N THR A 89 -6.16 3.11 10.56
CA THR A 89 -7.29 2.49 11.26
C THR A 89 -7.30 0.99 11.04
N ARG A 90 -6.97 0.55 9.83
CA ARG A 90 -6.88 -0.86 9.47
C ARG A 90 -5.74 -1.58 10.21
N ASN A 91 -4.55 -0.98 10.29
CA ASN A 91 -3.43 -1.54 11.06
C ASN A 91 -3.84 -1.75 12.54
N ASP A 92 -4.52 -0.77 13.12
CA ASP A 92 -5.06 -0.83 14.48
C ASP A 92 -6.10 -1.95 14.68
N LEU A 93 -6.86 -2.31 13.64
CA LEU A 93 -7.85 -3.38 13.66
C LEU A 93 -7.20 -4.76 13.45
N ALA A 94 -6.22 -4.86 12.54
CA ALA A 94 -5.47 -6.08 12.27
C ALA A 94 -4.64 -6.53 13.50
N GLU A 95 -4.03 -5.58 14.23
CA GLU A 95 -3.34 -5.88 15.49
C GLU A 95 -4.29 -6.44 16.58
N LYS A 96 -5.59 -6.09 16.53
CA LYS A 96 -6.57 -6.51 17.54
C LYS A 96 -7.35 -7.77 17.14
N ASN A 97 -7.58 -8.00 15.85
CA ASN A 97 -8.45 -9.05 15.33
C ASN A 97 -7.87 -9.68 14.04
N HIS A 98 -6.93 -10.62 14.21
CA HIS A 98 -6.23 -11.24 13.08
C HIS A 98 -7.10 -12.19 12.22
N GLU A 99 -8.18 -12.73 12.79
CA GLU A 99 -9.09 -13.64 12.06
C GLU A 99 -9.93 -12.87 11.01
N LEU A 100 -10.50 -11.73 11.41
CA LEU A 100 -11.23 -10.80 10.52
C LEU A 100 -10.37 -10.29 9.35
N TRP A 101 -9.06 -10.17 9.57
CA TRP A 101 -8.11 -9.79 8.53
C TRP A 101 -8.03 -10.82 7.40
N THR A 102 -8.01 -12.10 7.75
CA THR A 102 -7.85 -13.19 6.78
C THR A 102 -9.11 -13.33 5.91
N GLU A 103 -10.28 -13.12 6.50
CA GLU A 103 -11.58 -13.24 5.80
C GLU A 103 -11.81 -12.12 4.79
N THR A 104 -11.30 -10.91 5.07
CA THR A 104 -11.51 -9.71 4.24
C THR A 104 -10.38 -9.45 3.25
N GLN A 105 -9.30 -10.25 3.30
CA GLN A 105 -8.07 -9.99 2.56
C GLN A 105 -8.30 -9.86 1.04
N SER A 106 -9.15 -10.70 0.45
CA SER A 106 -9.44 -10.65 -0.99
C SER A 106 -10.11 -9.35 -1.43
N GLU A 107 -11.15 -8.93 -0.71
CA GLU A 107 -11.86 -7.68 -1.03
C GLU A 107 -10.93 -6.48 -0.83
N MET A 108 -10.07 -6.56 0.18
CA MET A 108 -9.11 -5.51 0.44
C MET A 108 -7.98 -5.42 -0.58
N MET A 109 -7.59 -6.51 -1.24
CA MET A 109 -6.58 -6.43 -2.31
C MET A 109 -7.08 -5.61 -3.50
N LEU A 110 -8.37 -5.74 -3.86
CA LEU A 110 -8.98 -4.89 -4.90
C LEU A 110 -8.96 -3.42 -4.49
N ILE A 111 -9.33 -3.11 -3.25
CA ILE A 111 -9.32 -1.75 -2.73
C ILE A 111 -7.89 -1.17 -2.72
N ILE A 112 -6.89 -1.96 -2.33
CA ILE A 112 -5.48 -1.54 -2.36
C ILE A 112 -5.05 -1.25 -3.80
N SER A 113 -5.46 -2.08 -4.77
CA SER A 113 -5.17 -1.87 -6.18
C SER A 113 -5.68 -0.51 -6.67
N GLU A 114 -6.98 -0.26 -6.46
CA GLU A 114 -7.63 1.01 -6.85
C GLU A 114 -6.98 2.21 -6.16
N ASP A 115 -6.67 2.10 -4.86
CA ASP A 115 -6.02 3.18 -4.12
C ASP A 115 -4.57 3.42 -4.61
N ILE A 116 -3.82 2.38 -5.00
CA ILE A 116 -2.47 2.55 -5.57
C ILE A 116 -2.55 3.25 -6.94
N GLU A 117 -3.50 2.87 -7.80
CA GLU A 117 -3.68 3.49 -9.12
C GLU A 117 -4.01 4.98 -8.99
N GLU A 118 -5.01 5.33 -8.17
CA GLU A 118 -5.41 6.73 -7.93
C GLU A 118 -4.24 7.53 -7.36
N PHE A 119 -3.50 6.96 -6.41
CA PHE A 119 -2.36 7.63 -5.80
C PHE A 119 -1.19 7.82 -6.79
N LEU A 120 -0.96 6.86 -7.68
CA LEU A 120 0.06 6.94 -8.73
C LEU A 120 -0.23 8.07 -9.72
N GLU A 121 -1.49 8.28 -10.11
CA GLU A 121 -1.87 9.37 -11.01
C GLU A 121 -1.49 10.74 -10.42
N ILE A 122 -1.84 10.98 -9.16
CA ILE A 122 -1.56 12.24 -8.46
C ILE A 122 -0.05 12.40 -8.20
N THR A 123 0.63 11.32 -7.81
CA THR A 123 2.09 11.29 -7.59
C THR A 123 2.85 11.67 -8.85
N SER A 124 2.46 11.10 -9.99
CA SER A 124 3.09 11.34 -11.29
C SER A 124 2.91 12.79 -11.74
N LEU A 125 1.72 13.37 -11.54
CA LEU A 125 1.45 14.78 -11.82
C LEU A 125 2.36 15.69 -10.99
N CYS A 126 2.48 15.41 -9.68
CA CYS A 126 3.36 16.17 -8.80
C CYS A 126 4.83 16.02 -9.21
N GLN A 127 5.27 14.82 -9.58
CA GLN A 127 6.64 14.56 -10.03
C GLN A 127 7.03 15.46 -11.21
N LEU A 128 6.18 15.55 -12.23
CA LEU A 128 6.41 16.41 -13.40
C LEU A 128 6.56 17.89 -13.01
N SER A 129 5.74 18.37 -12.08
CA SER A 129 5.84 19.74 -11.55
C SER A 129 7.15 19.99 -10.81
N PHE A 130 7.67 18.96 -10.11
CA PHE A 130 8.92 19.06 -9.36
C PHE A 130 10.19 18.82 -10.17
N GLU A 131 10.14 18.19 -11.35
CA GLU A 131 11.32 17.99 -12.20
C GLU A 131 12.05 19.30 -12.51
N ILE A 132 11.29 20.39 -12.65
CA ILE A 132 11.83 21.72 -12.96
C ILE A 132 12.08 22.53 -11.68
N THR A 133 11.17 22.45 -10.71
CA THR A 133 11.15 23.36 -9.55
C THR A 133 11.96 22.84 -8.37
N ASN A 134 11.99 21.52 -8.14
CA ASN A 134 12.73 20.89 -7.06
C ASN A 134 13.17 19.46 -7.47
N PRO A 135 14.28 19.31 -8.21
CA PRO A 135 14.72 18.02 -8.77
C PRO A 135 14.96 16.94 -7.70
N LYS A 136 15.28 17.36 -6.48
CA LYS A 136 15.45 16.44 -5.34
C LYS A 136 14.13 15.79 -4.94
N ILE A 137 13.04 16.55 -4.89
CA ILE A 137 11.70 16.00 -4.66
C ILE A 137 11.32 15.09 -5.81
N ALA A 138 11.58 15.51 -7.06
CA ALA A 138 11.30 14.66 -8.22
C ALA A 138 12.00 13.29 -8.15
N ILE A 139 13.25 13.22 -7.67
CA ILE A 139 13.96 11.95 -7.43
C ILE A 139 13.23 11.09 -6.38
N ILE A 140 12.80 11.68 -5.26
CA ILE A 140 12.08 10.97 -4.20
C ILE A 140 10.74 10.44 -4.72
N LEU A 141 10.00 11.27 -5.47
CA LEU A 141 8.75 10.88 -6.11
C LEU A 141 8.95 9.75 -7.11
N ASN A 142 10.02 9.78 -7.89
CA ASN A 142 10.35 8.71 -8.82
C ASN A 142 10.59 7.36 -8.10
N ILE A 143 11.25 7.38 -6.94
CA ILE A 143 11.42 6.18 -6.10
C ILE A 143 10.05 5.63 -5.66
N ILE A 144 9.19 6.50 -5.13
CA ILE A 144 7.84 6.14 -4.66
C ILE A 144 7.02 5.56 -5.80
N THR A 145 6.97 6.25 -6.95
CA THR A 145 6.24 5.83 -8.15
C THR A 145 6.68 4.44 -8.60
N ALA A 146 7.99 4.20 -8.73
CA ALA A 146 8.52 2.90 -9.16
C ALA A 146 8.16 1.77 -8.16
N GLN A 147 8.18 2.07 -6.87
CA GLN A 147 7.82 1.09 -5.84
C GLN A 147 6.32 0.81 -5.81
N LEU A 148 5.48 1.84 -5.91
CA LEU A 148 4.02 1.65 -5.98
C LEU A 148 3.60 0.89 -7.23
N GLN A 149 4.23 1.15 -8.39
CA GLN A 149 4.01 0.37 -9.60
C GLN A 149 4.37 -1.11 -9.40
N SER A 150 5.49 -1.39 -8.71
CA SER A 150 5.89 -2.76 -8.40
C SER A 150 4.88 -3.45 -7.47
N HIS A 151 4.37 -2.74 -6.47
CA HIS A 151 3.35 -3.27 -5.56
C HIS A 151 2.00 -3.47 -6.24
N LEU A 152 1.61 -2.59 -7.18
CA LEU A 152 0.42 -2.77 -8.01
C LEU A 152 0.49 -4.09 -8.79
N MET A 153 1.62 -4.36 -9.44
CA MET A 153 1.83 -5.63 -10.15
C MET A 153 1.72 -6.85 -9.22
N ILE A 154 2.20 -6.74 -7.99
CA ILE A 154 2.07 -7.81 -6.98
C ILE A 154 0.59 -8.00 -6.61
N VAL A 155 -0.15 -6.92 -6.39
CA VAL A 155 -1.58 -6.95 -6.04
C VAL A 155 -2.39 -7.57 -7.18
N ASP A 156 -2.16 -7.14 -8.42
CA ASP A 156 -2.84 -7.67 -9.61
C ASP A 156 -2.66 -9.18 -9.75
N GLU A 157 -1.43 -9.67 -9.57
CA GLU A 157 -1.13 -11.10 -9.61
C GLU A 157 -1.85 -11.85 -8.49
N VAL A 158 -1.85 -11.31 -7.27
CA VAL A 158 -2.55 -11.92 -6.13
C VAL A 158 -4.06 -11.98 -6.39
N VAL A 159 -4.66 -10.92 -6.92
CA VAL A 159 -6.09 -10.89 -7.28
C VAL A 159 -6.38 -11.94 -8.36
N SER A 160 -5.57 -12.00 -9.42
CA SER A 160 -5.73 -12.97 -10.51
C SER A 160 -5.65 -14.44 -10.02
N LEU A 161 -4.70 -14.74 -9.15
CA LEU A 161 -4.54 -16.07 -8.54
C LEU A 161 -5.76 -16.43 -7.68
N GLN A 162 -6.29 -15.48 -6.91
CA GLN A 162 -7.48 -15.70 -6.08
C GLN A 162 -8.74 -15.97 -6.94
N GLU A 163 -8.91 -15.25 -8.04
CA GLU A 163 -10.02 -15.48 -8.98
C GLU A 163 -9.92 -16.86 -9.63
N THR A 164 -8.71 -17.25 -10.05
CA THR A 164 -8.44 -18.57 -10.64
C THR A 164 -8.75 -19.69 -9.65
N LEU A 165 -8.34 -19.55 -8.38
CA LEU A 165 -8.64 -20.51 -7.32
C LEU A 165 -10.15 -20.62 -7.05
N LYS A 166 -10.87 -19.49 -6.99
CA LYS A 166 -12.33 -19.47 -6.82
C LYS A 166 -13.04 -20.15 -8.00
N SER A 167 -12.55 -19.95 -9.23
CA SER A 167 -13.07 -20.61 -10.43
C SER A 167 -12.85 -22.14 -10.37
N ASN A 168 -11.66 -22.57 -9.97
CA ASN A 168 -11.29 -23.98 -9.85
C ASN A 168 -12.02 -24.71 -8.71
N MET A 169 -12.38 -24.01 -7.63
CA MET A 169 -13.22 -24.60 -6.57
C MET A 169 -14.69 -24.74 -6.99
N LYS A 170 -15.20 -23.85 -7.85
CA LYS A 170 -16.56 -23.96 -8.43
C LYS A 170 -16.70 -25.10 -9.44
N THR A 171 -15.60 -25.59 -10.01
CA THR A 171 -15.59 -26.70 -10.97
C THR A 171 -15.39 -28.08 -10.33
N ILE A 172 -15.22 -28.16 -9.01
CA ILE A 172 -15.34 -29.43 -8.28
C ILE A 172 -16.83 -29.75 -8.20
N PRO A 173 -17.31 -30.85 -8.82
CA PRO A 173 -18.72 -31.21 -8.70
C PRO A 173 -19.02 -31.40 -7.22
N ALA A 174 -20.08 -30.77 -6.73
CA ALA A 174 -20.64 -31.15 -5.45
C ALA A 174 -20.91 -32.65 -5.51
N ILE A 175 -20.20 -33.45 -4.71
CA ILE A 175 -20.61 -34.82 -4.44
C ILE A 175 -21.89 -34.69 -3.63
N THR A 176 -23.00 -34.48 -4.32
CA THR A 176 -24.34 -34.64 -3.81
C THR A 176 -24.45 -36.10 -3.39
N GLY A 177 -24.66 -36.33 -2.09
CA GLY A 177 -24.82 -37.67 -1.56
C GLY A 177 -25.89 -38.48 -2.29
N TYR A 178 -25.65 -39.79 -2.31
CA TYR A 178 -26.55 -40.90 -2.66
C TYR A 178 -26.85 -41.13 -4.15
N MET A 179 -26.11 -42.06 -4.77
CA MET A 179 -26.54 -43.46 -4.96
C MET A 179 -25.46 -44.25 -5.72
N ALA A 180 -24.93 -45.30 -5.10
CA ALA A 180 -24.34 -46.44 -5.81
C ALA A 180 -24.38 -47.68 -4.90
N ASP A 181 -25.31 -48.57 -5.24
CA ASP A 181 -25.62 -49.87 -4.63
C ASP A 181 -24.43 -50.83 -4.61
N ASN A 182 -23.60 -50.85 -3.55
CA ASN A 182 -22.60 -51.92 -3.36
C ASN A 182 -22.26 -52.18 -1.87
N VAL A 183 -23.26 -52.24 -0.99
CA VAL A 183 -23.06 -52.80 0.36
C VAL A 183 -23.36 -54.30 0.33
N ILE A 184 -22.30 -55.12 0.31
CA ILE A 184 -22.41 -56.57 0.56
C ILE A 184 -22.59 -56.75 2.08
N MET A 185 -23.78 -57.19 2.50
CA MET A 185 -24.06 -57.61 3.87
C MET A 185 -23.76 -59.11 4.00
N PHE A 186 -22.86 -59.49 4.91
CA PHE A 186 -22.65 -60.90 5.29
C PHE A 186 -23.65 -61.30 6.39
N PRO A 187 -24.32 -62.47 6.28
CA PRO A 187 -25.18 -62.96 7.35
C PRO A 187 -24.35 -63.50 8.53
N GLY A 188 -24.79 -63.17 9.74
CA GLY A 188 -24.32 -63.79 10.99
C GLY A 188 -24.96 -65.15 11.25
#